data_AF-A0A0C9U2U3-F1
#
_entry.id   AF-A0A0C9U2U3-F1
#
_cell.length_a   1.000
_cell.length_b   1.000
_cell.length_c   1.000
_cell.angle_alpha   90.00
_cell.angle_beta   90.00
_cell.angle_gamma   90.00
#
_symmetry.space_group_name_H-M   'P 1'
#
loop_
_entity.id
_entity.type
_entity.pdbx_description
1 polymer ?
#
loop_
_entity_poly.entity_id
_entity_poly.type
_entity_poly.pdbx_seq_one_letter_code
_entity_poly.pdbx_strand_id
1 'polypeptide(L)'
;MMKKTRKAQRYAKKCTAPIGTMITAQELQHKYDKAMNKQKALHWKNWVEEITEQMVWTAHKYVTQPSASINTTRIPMLKTSEGYKASSSKDKAKVLLNTFSPPSPEADLSDVNDSNYLAAMHYDEISKEELKSAIKDLNLYKALDWMAYQMWSSSRQPTSSNPSVQVPPQRHHIGTYQANPISNYWRV
;
A
#
# COMPACT_ATOMS: atom_id res chain seq x y z
N MET A 1 30.89 -32.46 -13.08
CA MET A 1 30.51 -31.42 -14.06
C MET A 1 29.30 -30.65 -13.51
N MET A 2 29.52 -29.50 -12.85
CA MET A 2 28.44 -28.76 -12.16
C MET A 2 27.64 -27.90 -13.16
N LYS A 3 26.35 -28.18 -13.28
CA LYS A 3 25.40 -27.37 -14.05
C LYS A 3 25.18 -26.05 -13.32
N LYS A 4 25.81 -24.97 -13.80
CA LYS A 4 25.55 -23.61 -13.31
C LYS A 4 24.03 -23.35 -13.41
N THR A 5 23.40 -22.98 -12.30
CA THR A 5 21.95 -22.79 -12.24
C THR A 5 21.53 -21.62 -13.14
N ARG A 6 20.47 -21.81 -13.93
CA ARG A 6 19.94 -20.83 -14.92
C ARG A 6 19.64 -19.44 -14.32
N LYS A 7 19.48 -19.34 -12.99
CA LYS A 7 19.32 -18.06 -12.27
C LYS A 7 20.52 -17.12 -12.46
N ALA A 8 21.75 -17.63 -12.48
CA ALA A 8 22.95 -16.81 -12.67
C ALA A 8 23.03 -16.20 -14.08
N GLN A 9 22.50 -16.90 -15.09
CA GLN A 9 22.54 -16.45 -16.49
C GLN A 9 21.58 -15.30 -16.81
N ARG A 10 20.53 -15.08 -16.00
CA ARG A 10 19.60 -13.95 -16.20
C ARG A 10 20.19 -12.61 -15.75
N TYR A 11 21.07 -12.59 -14.75
CA TYR A 11 21.74 -11.36 -14.31
C TYR A 11 22.86 -10.91 -15.26
N ALA A 12 23.42 -11.83 -16.05
CA ALA A 12 24.45 -11.53 -17.04
C ALA A 12 23.90 -10.83 -18.30
N LYS A 13 22.58 -10.78 -18.50
CA LYS A 13 21.92 -10.11 -19.63
C LYS A 13 21.31 -8.74 -19.26
N LYS A 14 21.79 -8.09 -18.19
CA LYS A 14 21.41 -6.69 -17.91
C LYS A 14 22.23 -5.76 -18.80
N CYS A 15 21.50 -4.89 -19.49
CA CYS A 15 21.93 -3.88 -20.44
C CYS A 15 23.35 -3.33 -20.17
N THR A 16 24.27 -3.62 -21.09
CA THR A 16 25.53 -2.90 -21.22
C THR A 16 25.21 -1.54 -21.85
N ALA A 17 24.84 -0.55 -21.03
CA ALA A 17 24.81 0.84 -21.47
C ALA A 17 26.23 1.42 -21.41
N PRO A 18 26.56 2.40 -22.27
CA PRO A 18 27.93 2.84 -22.48
C PRO A 18 28.49 3.57 -21.24
N ILE A 19 29.80 3.37 -21.09
CA ILE A 19 30.64 3.75 -19.97
C ILE A 19 30.71 5.27 -19.85
N GLY A 20 30.03 5.80 -18.84
CA GLY A 20 30.08 7.21 -18.45
C GLY A 20 29.11 7.46 -17.31
N THR A 21 29.48 7.08 -16.08
CA THR A 21 28.71 7.22 -14.82
C THR A 21 27.47 6.32 -14.63
N MET A 22 27.57 5.03 -14.93
CA MET A 22 26.52 4.08 -14.53
C MET A 22 26.68 3.63 -13.08
N ILE A 23 26.22 4.44 -12.12
CA ILE A 23 25.79 3.88 -10.82
C ILE A 23 24.61 2.97 -11.14
N THR A 24 24.68 1.69 -10.77
CA THR A 24 23.56 0.79 -11.05
C THR A 24 22.29 1.30 -10.33
N ALA A 25 21.10 1.12 -10.90
CA ALA A 25 19.86 1.58 -10.26
C ALA A 25 19.71 1.07 -8.81
N GLN A 26 20.24 -0.14 -8.56
CA GLN A 26 20.32 -0.74 -7.24
C GLN A 26 21.27 0.02 -6.30
N GLU A 27 22.47 0.38 -6.74
CA GLU A 27 23.39 1.20 -5.94
C GLU A 27 22.80 2.59 -5.63
N LEU A 28 22.07 3.18 -6.59
CA LEU A 28 21.42 4.47 -6.37
C LEU A 28 20.30 4.36 -5.33
N GLN A 29 19.50 3.30 -5.40
CA GLN A 29 18.48 2.98 -4.40
C GLN A 29 19.12 2.79 -3.01
N HIS A 30 20.19 2.00 -2.90
CA HIS A 30 20.88 1.80 -1.63
C HIS A 30 21.47 3.10 -1.07
N LYS A 31 22.04 3.96 -1.93
CA LYS A 31 22.54 5.28 -1.52
C LYS A 31 21.41 6.17 -1.01
N TYR A 32 20.27 6.19 -1.70
CA TYR A 32 19.08 6.92 -1.27
C TYR A 32 18.57 6.43 0.07
N ASP A 33 18.40 5.12 0.23
CA ASP A 33 17.91 4.53 1.48
C ASP A 33 18.86 4.83 2.65
N LYS A 34 20.18 4.74 2.41
CA LYS A 34 21.20 5.11 3.40
C LYS A 34 21.12 6.58 3.78
N ALA A 35 20.98 7.48 2.80
CA ALA A 35 20.84 8.91 3.03
C ALA A 35 19.55 9.23 3.81
N MET A 36 18.44 8.61 3.44
CA MET A 36 17.14 8.75 4.10
C MET A 36 17.23 8.31 5.57
N ASN A 37 17.83 7.14 5.84
CA ASN A 37 18.00 6.64 7.20
C ASN A 37 18.93 7.52 8.04
N LYS A 38 20.03 8.01 7.44
CA LYS A 38 20.94 8.97 8.09
C LYS A 38 20.19 10.26 8.46
N GLN A 39 19.39 10.79 7.53
CA GLN A 39 18.66 12.03 7.77
C GLN A 39 17.58 11.86 8.84
N LYS A 40 16.88 10.73 8.87
CA LYS A 40 15.94 10.39 9.95
C LYS A 40 16.64 10.34 11.31
N ALA A 41 17.78 9.65 11.40
CA ALA A 41 18.54 9.56 12.65
C ALA A 41 19.04 10.93 13.13
N LEU A 42 19.58 11.74 12.21
CA LEU A 42 19.99 13.12 12.50
C LEU A 42 18.80 13.95 12.99
N HIS A 43 17.67 13.90 12.28
CA HIS A 43 16.48 14.64 12.66
C HIS A 43 16.02 14.27 14.06
N TRP A 44 15.94 12.99 14.41
CA TRP A 44 15.53 12.57 15.75
C TRP A 44 16.51 13.01 16.83
N LYS A 45 17.82 12.95 16.55
CA LYS A 45 18.84 13.44 17.47
C LYS A 45 18.67 14.93 17.74
N ASN A 46 18.61 15.73 16.68
CA ASN A 46 18.43 17.18 16.79
C ASN A 46 17.10 17.51 17.48
N TRP A 47 16.03 16.80 17.15
CA TRP A 47 14.72 17.02 17.76
C TRP A 47 14.74 16.77 19.28
N VAL A 48 15.49 15.78 19.76
CA VAL A 48 15.67 15.53 21.20
C VAL A 48 16.53 16.62 21.85
N GLU A 49 17.59 17.08 21.18
CA GLU A 49 18.47 18.14 21.69
C GLU A 49 17.76 19.50 21.76
N GLU A 50 16.87 19.78 20.81
CA GLU A 50 16.12 21.04 20.70
C GLU A 50 14.73 20.99 21.37
N ILE A 51 14.41 19.89 22.07
CA ILE A 51 13.05 19.67 22.56
C ILE A 51 12.68 20.68 23.65
N THR A 52 11.54 21.34 23.47
CA THR A 52 10.92 22.19 24.49
C THR A 52 9.78 21.46 25.19
N GLU A 53 9.39 21.92 26.38
CA GLU A 53 8.26 21.34 27.12
C GLU A 53 6.96 21.31 26.29
N GLN A 54 6.71 22.36 25.49
CA GLN A 54 5.56 22.42 24.58
C GLN A 54 5.60 21.33 23.51
N MET A 55 6.78 21.02 22.99
CA MET A 55 6.97 19.95 22.00
C MET A 55 6.76 18.57 22.61
N VAL A 56 7.23 18.35 23.85
CA VAL A 56 6.96 17.12 24.61
C VAL A 56 5.46 16.92 24.77
N TRP A 57 4.73 17.97 25.17
CA TRP A 57 3.28 17.86 25.35
C TRP A 57 2.55 17.58 24.04
N THR A 58 3.00 18.19 22.96
CA THR A 58 2.43 17.98 21.61
C THR A 58 2.68 16.54 21.13
N ALA A 59 3.88 16.01 21.34
CA ALA A 59 4.22 14.63 21.00
C ALA A 59 3.37 13.63 21.82
N HIS A 60 3.26 13.84 23.13
CA HIS A 60 2.42 13.00 24.00
C HIS A 60 0.95 13.03 23.55
N LYS A 61 0.41 14.21 23.20
CA LYS A 61 -0.95 14.34 22.67
C LYS A 61 -1.16 13.47 21.43
N TYR A 62 -0.18 13.42 20.51
CA TYR A 62 -0.27 12.55 19.34
C TYR A 62 -0.20 11.06 19.69
N VAL A 63 0.65 10.66 20.65
CA VAL A 63 0.81 9.26 21.09
C VAL A 63 -0.34 8.76 21.96
N THR A 64 -1.12 9.64 22.57
CA THR A 64 -2.27 9.26 23.42
C THR A 64 -3.63 9.39 22.73
N GLN A 65 -3.73 10.17 21.66
CA GLN A 65 -5.00 10.35 20.93
C GLN A 65 -5.57 9.01 20.40
N PRO A 66 -6.79 8.62 20.79
CA PRO A 66 -7.38 7.36 20.33
C PRO A 66 -7.46 7.31 18.80
N SER A 67 -6.86 6.32 18.15
CA SER A 67 -7.11 6.07 16.72
C SER A 67 -8.37 5.20 16.59
N ALA A 68 -9.31 5.64 15.75
CA ALA A 68 -10.54 4.89 15.49
C ALA A 68 -10.28 3.55 14.78
N SER A 69 -9.10 3.35 14.19
CA SER A 69 -8.65 2.06 13.67
C SER A 69 -7.13 1.89 13.81
N ILE A 70 -6.68 0.63 13.79
CA ILE A 70 -5.28 0.19 13.93
C ILE A 70 -4.37 0.76 12.82
N ASN A 71 -4.95 1.08 11.66
CA ASN A 71 -4.26 1.64 10.50
C ASN A 71 -4.50 3.14 10.29
N THR A 72 -5.35 3.78 11.10
CA THR A 72 -5.54 5.24 11.00
C THR A 72 -4.37 5.91 11.70
N THR A 73 -3.47 6.48 10.91
CA THR A 73 -2.40 7.38 11.38
C THR A 73 -3.01 8.44 12.31
N ARG A 74 -2.36 8.72 13.44
CA ARG A 74 -2.77 9.73 14.45
C ARG A 74 -2.62 11.15 13.90
N ILE A 75 -3.43 11.47 12.88
CA ILE A 75 -3.43 12.76 12.21
C ILE A 75 -4.10 13.77 13.16
N PRO A 76 -3.48 14.93 13.44
CA PRO A 76 -4.12 16.01 14.20
C PRO A 76 -5.48 16.41 13.64
N MET A 77 -6.24 17.16 14.43
CA MET A 77 -7.37 17.91 13.88
C MET A 77 -6.85 18.89 12.82
N LEU A 78 -7.39 18.81 11.61
CA LEU A 78 -7.01 19.72 10.52
C LEU A 78 -7.90 20.95 10.58
N LYS A 79 -7.32 22.11 10.26
CA LYS A 79 -8.06 23.37 10.10
C LYS A 79 -8.07 23.73 8.63
N THR A 80 -9.24 23.90 8.06
CA THR A 80 -9.39 24.45 6.71
C THR A 80 -9.16 25.96 6.72
N SER A 81 -8.86 26.56 5.57
CA SER A 81 -8.79 28.03 5.39
C SER A 81 -10.06 28.75 5.83
N GLU A 82 -11.21 28.08 5.71
CA GLU A 82 -12.54 28.55 6.14
C GLU A 82 -12.79 28.39 7.65
N GLY A 83 -11.80 27.93 8.43
CA GLY A 83 -11.90 27.78 9.89
C GLY A 83 -12.57 26.49 10.36
N TYR A 84 -13.08 25.64 9.46
CA TYR A 84 -13.62 24.33 9.79
C TYR A 84 -12.55 23.40 10.40
N LYS A 85 -12.93 22.66 11.44
CA LYS A 85 -12.04 21.71 12.15
C LYS A 85 -12.43 20.28 11.82
N ALA A 86 -11.65 19.60 10.99
CA ALA A 86 -11.86 18.21 10.65
C ALA A 86 -11.31 17.29 11.77
N SER A 87 -12.23 16.68 12.55
CA SER A 87 -11.89 15.75 13.62
C SER A 87 -12.00 14.28 13.21
N SER A 88 -12.99 13.95 12.36
CA SER A 88 -13.21 12.59 11.85
C SER A 88 -12.18 12.22 10.79
N SER A 89 -11.85 10.93 10.68
CA SER A 89 -10.94 10.40 9.66
C SER A 89 -11.42 10.73 8.23
N LYS A 90 -12.73 10.61 7.97
CA LYS A 90 -13.33 10.91 6.67
C LYS A 90 -13.20 12.39 6.30
N ASP A 91 -13.41 13.28 7.27
CA ASP A 91 -13.31 14.73 7.05
C ASP A 91 -11.85 15.14 6.84
N LYS A 92 -10.93 14.55 7.61
CA LYS A 92 -9.48 14.77 7.41
C LYS A 92 -9.03 14.35 6.03
N ALA A 93 -9.45 13.16 5.57
CA ALA A 93 -9.13 12.67 4.24
C ALA A 93 -9.62 13.62 3.13
N LYS A 94 -10.85 14.14 3.25
CA LYS A 94 -11.38 15.14 2.31
C LYS A 94 -10.57 16.44 2.31
N VAL A 95 -10.22 16.97 3.49
CA VAL A 95 -9.43 18.20 3.59
C VAL A 95 -8.04 18.00 2.96
N LEU A 96 -7.38 16.88 3.24
CA LEU A 96 -6.08 16.56 2.63
C LEU A 96 -6.18 16.40 1.12
N LEU A 97 -7.19 15.68 0.63
CA LEU A 97 -7.44 15.51 -0.80
C LEU A 97 -7.58 16.87 -1.49
N ASN A 98 -8.46 17.73 -0.97
CA ASN A 98 -8.71 19.05 -1.56
C ASN A 98 -7.50 19.98 -1.47
N THR A 99 -6.66 19.83 -0.44
CA THR A 99 -5.48 20.69 -0.24
C THR A 99 -4.32 20.28 -1.15
N PHE A 100 -4.06 18.98 -1.29
CA PHE A 100 -2.92 18.47 -2.07
C PHE A 100 -3.25 18.12 -3.52
N SER A 101 -4.54 17.95 -3.83
CA SER A 101 -5.02 17.69 -5.19
C SER A 101 -5.86 18.88 -5.64
N PRO A 102 -5.22 19.96 -6.14
CA PRO A 102 -5.96 21.05 -6.78
C PRO A 102 -6.81 20.48 -7.92
N PRO A 103 -7.95 21.11 -8.25
CA PRO A 103 -8.72 20.72 -9.41
C PRO A 103 -7.81 20.74 -10.63
N SER A 104 -7.87 19.68 -11.44
CA SER A 104 -7.14 19.66 -12.71
C SER A 104 -7.50 20.90 -13.51
N PRO A 105 -6.53 21.59 -14.12
CA PRO A 105 -6.84 22.67 -15.05
C PRO A 105 -7.73 22.12 -16.16
N GLU A 106 -8.60 22.98 -16.72
CA GLU A 106 -9.35 22.60 -17.91
C GLU A 106 -8.36 22.16 -19.00
N ALA A 107 -8.60 20.98 -19.57
CA ALA A 107 -7.76 20.46 -20.62
C ALA A 107 -7.92 21.37 -21.84
N ASP A 108 -6.79 21.90 -22.34
CA ASP A 108 -6.75 22.50 -23.66
C ASP A 108 -6.90 21.37 -24.68
N LEU A 109 -7.98 21.39 -25.44
CA LEU A 109 -8.29 20.40 -26.47
C LEU A 109 -8.03 20.95 -27.88
N SER A 110 -7.42 22.13 -28.00
CA SER A 110 -7.16 22.77 -29.30
C SER A 110 -6.23 21.95 -30.20
N ASP A 111 -5.32 21.18 -29.60
CA ASP A 111 -4.33 20.34 -30.28
C ASP A 111 -4.84 18.94 -30.65
N VAL A 112 -6.02 18.54 -30.17
CA VAL A 112 -6.60 17.21 -30.43
C VAL A 112 -6.80 16.98 -31.93
N ASN A 113 -7.20 18.03 -32.68
CA ASN A 113 -7.44 17.91 -34.11
C ASN A 113 -6.15 17.83 -34.94
N ASP A 114 -5.03 18.33 -34.40
CA ASP A 114 -3.71 18.30 -35.04
C ASP A 114 -2.89 17.06 -34.62
N SER A 115 -3.35 16.34 -33.60
CA SER A 115 -2.66 15.17 -33.07
C SER A 115 -2.80 13.96 -34.01
N ASN A 116 -1.68 13.54 -34.58
CA ASN A 116 -1.60 12.32 -35.39
C ASN A 116 -1.42 11.10 -34.46
N TYR A 117 -2.52 10.63 -33.87
CA TYR A 117 -2.51 9.37 -33.10
C TYR A 117 -2.20 8.21 -34.04
N LEU A 118 -1.24 7.38 -33.66
CA LEU A 118 -0.99 6.12 -34.33
C LEU A 118 -2.26 5.25 -34.25
N ALA A 119 -2.51 4.46 -35.31
CA ALA A 119 -3.57 3.47 -35.29
C ALA A 119 -3.45 2.62 -34.00
N ALA A 120 -4.59 2.39 -33.35
CA ALA A 120 -4.64 1.59 -32.14
C ALA A 120 -3.89 0.28 -32.39
N MET A 121 -2.91 -0.02 -31.53
CA MET A 121 -2.16 -1.26 -31.64
C MET A 121 -3.14 -2.43 -31.52
N HIS A 122 -3.10 -3.33 -32.50
CA HIS A 122 -3.86 -4.57 -32.43
C HIS A 122 -3.26 -5.42 -31.31
N TYR A 123 -4.08 -5.76 -30.32
CA TYR A 123 -3.73 -6.74 -29.29
C TYR A 123 -4.52 -8.00 -29.56
N ASP A 124 -3.82 -9.14 -29.57
CA ASP A 124 -4.48 -10.44 -29.61
C ASP A 124 -5.23 -10.67 -28.29
N GLU A 125 -6.38 -11.35 -28.35
CA GLU A 125 -7.11 -11.73 -27.14
C GLU A 125 -6.23 -12.62 -26.26
N ILE A 126 -6.07 -12.23 -24.99
CA ILE A 126 -5.24 -12.97 -24.02
C ILE A 126 -5.82 -14.38 -23.86
N SER A 127 -5.07 -15.38 -24.31
CA SER A 127 -5.50 -16.77 -24.24
C SER A 127 -5.55 -17.28 -22.81
N LYS A 128 -6.54 -18.14 -22.51
CA LYS A 128 -6.65 -18.83 -21.22
C LYS A 128 -5.40 -19.64 -20.87
N GLU A 129 -4.68 -20.13 -21.88
CA GLU A 129 -3.46 -20.92 -21.67
C GLU A 129 -2.28 -20.03 -21.27
N GLU A 130 -2.15 -18.86 -21.89
CA GLU A 130 -1.16 -17.85 -21.56
C GLU A 130 -1.39 -17.28 -20.15
N LEU A 131 -2.66 -17.06 -19.79
CA LEU A 131 -3.02 -16.70 -18.43
C LEU A 131 -2.60 -17.79 -17.42
N LYS A 132 -2.86 -19.06 -17.72
CA LYS A 132 -2.49 -20.19 -16.86
C LYS A 132 -0.98 -20.35 -16.73
N SER A 133 -0.22 -20.17 -17.81
CA SER A 133 1.25 -20.24 -17.77
C SER A 133 1.83 -19.08 -16.97
N ALA A 134 1.32 -17.86 -17.16
CA ALA A 134 1.71 -16.69 -16.39
C ALA A 134 1.46 -16.87 -14.89
N ILE A 135 0.29 -17.42 -14.51
CA ILE A 135 -0.05 -17.76 -13.11
C ILE A 135 0.92 -18.81 -12.53
N LYS A 136 1.33 -19.80 -13.32
CA LYS A 136 2.32 -20.79 -12.87
C LYS A 136 3.71 -20.19 -12.66
N ASP A 137 4.06 -19.19 -13.47
CA ASP A 137 5.35 -18.50 -13.41
C ASP A 137 5.39 -17.41 -12.31
N LEU A 138 4.25 -17.06 -11.72
CA LEU A 138 4.17 -16.14 -10.59
C LEU A 138 4.85 -16.73 -9.34
N ASN A 139 5.49 -15.87 -8.56
CA ASN A 139 6.16 -16.26 -7.33
C ASN A 139 5.12 -16.71 -6.27
N LEU A 140 5.42 -17.76 -5.51
CA LEU A 140 4.48 -18.43 -4.59
C LEU A 140 3.73 -17.46 -3.64
N TYR A 141 4.40 -16.42 -3.15
CA TYR A 141 3.76 -15.43 -2.26
C TYR A 141 2.71 -14.56 -2.96
N LYS A 142 2.78 -14.41 -4.29
CA LYS A 142 1.75 -13.75 -5.11
C LYS A 142 0.64 -14.71 -5.52
N ALA A 143 0.93 -16.02 -5.61
CA ALA A 143 -0.05 -17.06 -5.93
C ALA A 143 -0.92 -17.48 -4.74
N LEU A 144 -0.42 -17.35 -3.50
CA LEU A 144 -1.15 -17.63 -2.26
C LEU A 144 -2.42 -16.78 -2.11
N ASP A 145 -2.36 -15.51 -2.51
CA ASP A 145 -3.52 -14.61 -2.48
C ASP A 145 -4.59 -15.02 -3.51
N TRP A 146 -4.16 -15.43 -4.72
CA TRP A 146 -5.05 -15.99 -5.74
C TRP A 146 -5.68 -17.33 -5.32
N MET A 147 -4.90 -18.25 -4.72
CA MET A 147 -5.45 -19.51 -4.22
C MET A 147 -6.45 -19.29 -3.08
N ALA A 148 -6.21 -18.33 -2.17
CA ALA A 148 -7.19 -17.96 -1.16
C ALA A 148 -8.50 -17.45 -1.79
N TYR A 149 -8.40 -16.64 -2.86
CA TYR A 149 -9.57 -16.18 -3.62
C TYR A 149 -10.30 -17.32 -4.35
N GLN A 150 -9.55 -18.28 -4.91
CA GLN A 150 -10.11 -19.45 -5.58
C GLN A 150 -10.78 -20.42 -4.58
N MET A 151 -10.22 -20.59 -3.38
CA MET A 151 -10.84 -21.35 -2.27
C MET A 151 -12.09 -20.64 -1.72
N TRP A 152 -12.04 -19.31 -1.61
CA TRP A 152 -13.17 -18.48 -1.17
C TRP A 152 -14.31 -18.44 -2.20
N SER A 153 -14.01 -18.41 -3.50
CA SER A 153 -15.03 -18.39 -4.56
C SER A 153 -15.66 -19.77 -4.82
N SER A 154 -14.87 -20.84 -4.69
CA SER A 154 -15.36 -22.21 -4.82
C SER A 154 -16.30 -22.61 -3.68
N SER A 155 -16.12 -22.06 -2.48
CA SER A 155 -17.02 -22.30 -1.33
C SER A 155 -18.37 -21.58 -1.41
N ARG A 156 -18.62 -20.78 -2.47
CA ARG A 156 -19.89 -20.07 -2.71
C ARG A 156 -20.67 -20.55 -3.94
N GLN A 157 -20.17 -21.52 -4.69
CA GLN A 157 -20.96 -22.06 -5.81
C GLN A 157 -22.12 -22.89 -5.23
N PRO A 158 -23.39 -22.49 -5.40
CA PRO A 158 -24.50 -23.31 -4.95
C PRO A 158 -24.49 -24.60 -5.78
N THR A 159 -24.31 -25.73 -5.11
CA THR A 159 -24.53 -27.05 -5.72
C THR A 159 -25.97 -27.10 -6.19
N SER A 160 -26.18 -27.06 -7.50
CA SER A 160 -27.49 -27.11 -8.13
C SER A 160 -28.09 -28.52 -8.00
N SER A 161 -28.57 -28.84 -6.80
CA SER A 161 -29.56 -29.90 -6.59
C SER A 161 -30.28 -29.67 -5.26
N ASN A 162 -31.52 -29.22 -5.40
CA ASN A 162 -32.65 -29.21 -4.46
C ASN A 162 -32.91 -28.02 -3.52
N PRO A 163 -34.21 -27.72 -3.28
CA PRO A 163 -34.73 -26.39 -2.99
C PRO A 163 -35.06 -26.18 -1.50
N SER A 164 -35.21 -24.91 -1.14
CA SER A 164 -35.83 -24.40 0.09
C SER A 164 -35.22 -24.82 1.41
N VAL A 165 -34.23 -24.06 1.92
CA VAL A 165 -34.11 -23.80 3.36
C VAL A 165 -33.57 -22.38 3.61
N GLN A 166 -34.47 -21.53 4.09
CA GLN A 166 -34.36 -20.33 4.94
C GLN A 166 -33.04 -19.53 5.00
N VAL A 167 -33.16 -18.25 4.64
CA VAL A 167 -32.22 -17.17 4.99
C VAL A 167 -32.18 -17.00 6.52
N PRO A 168 -31.03 -17.14 7.19
CA PRO A 168 -30.91 -16.75 8.59
C PRO A 168 -30.77 -15.22 8.72
N PRO A 169 -31.33 -14.61 9.77
CA PRO A 169 -31.35 -13.16 9.93
C PRO A 169 -29.94 -12.62 10.19
N GLN A 170 -29.68 -11.42 9.65
CA GLN A 170 -28.48 -10.63 9.88
C GLN A 170 -28.22 -10.51 11.40
N ARG A 171 -27.18 -11.18 11.91
CA ARG A 171 -26.73 -11.01 13.29
C ARG A 171 -25.88 -9.75 13.39
N HIS A 172 -26.46 -8.69 13.95
CA HIS A 172 -25.73 -7.57 14.52
C HIS A 172 -24.90 -8.08 15.71
N HIS A 173 -23.60 -8.26 15.53
CA HIS A 173 -22.70 -8.52 16.66
C HIS A 173 -22.22 -7.19 17.26
N ILE A 174 -22.98 -6.72 18.24
CA ILE A 174 -22.43 -6.02 19.41
C ILE A 174 -21.73 -7.11 20.24
N GLY A 175 -20.43 -6.96 20.47
CA GLY A 175 -19.62 -7.94 21.20
C GLY A 175 -18.74 -7.24 22.22
N THR A 176 -19.22 -7.21 23.46
CA THR A 176 -18.48 -6.90 24.68
C THR A 176 -17.32 -7.88 24.88
N TYR A 177 -16.08 -7.38 24.94
CA TYR A 177 -14.93 -8.17 25.35
C TYR A 177 -14.90 -8.28 26.87
N GLN A 178 -15.35 -9.43 27.37
CA GLN A 178 -15.15 -9.85 28.75
C GLN A 178 -13.74 -10.46 28.83
N ALA A 179 -12.88 -9.84 29.66
CA ALA A 179 -11.52 -10.28 29.90
C ALA A 179 -11.50 -11.67 30.54
N ASN A 180 -10.58 -12.54 30.10
CA ASN A 180 -10.17 -13.70 30.87
C ASN A 180 -8.64 -13.67 31.09
N PRO A 181 -8.14 -13.86 32.32
CA PRO A 181 -6.76 -13.60 32.69
C PRO A 181 -5.95 -14.89 32.83
N ILE A 182 -4.83 -15.04 32.11
CA ILE A 182 -3.75 -16.01 32.39
C ILE A 182 -2.48 -15.36 31.83
N SER A 183 -1.59 -14.74 32.61
CA SER A 183 -0.66 -15.27 33.61
C SER A 183 0.78 -15.04 33.11
N ASN A 184 1.40 -14.00 33.67
CA ASN A 184 2.81 -13.90 34.08
C ASN A 184 3.89 -14.66 33.29
N TYR A 185 4.64 -13.93 32.47
CA TYR A 185 6.09 -14.13 32.31
C TYR A 185 6.81 -12.78 32.19
N TRP A 186 7.11 -12.17 33.34
CA TRP A 186 8.25 -11.28 33.53
C TRP A 186 8.90 -11.60 34.89
N ARG A 187 10.18 -12.00 34.83
CA ARG A 187 11.19 -12.05 35.90
C ARG A 187 12.51 -12.40 35.20
N VAL A 188 13.65 -11.76 35.38
CA VAL A 188 14.13 -10.58 36.12
C VAL A 188 15.08 -9.88 35.14
#